data_AF-A0A1A9AMM5-F1
#
_entry.id   AF-A0A1A9AMM5-F1
#
_cell.length_a   1.000
_cell.length_b   1.000
_cell.length_c   1.000
_cell.angle_alpha   90.00
_cell.angle_beta   90.00
_cell.angle_gamma   90.00
#
_symmetry.space_group_name_H-M   'P 1'
#
loop_
_entity.id
_entity.type
_entity.pdbx_description
1 polymer ?
#
loop_
_entity_poly.entity_id
_entity_poly.type
_entity_poly.pdbx_seq_one_letter_code
_entity_poly.pdbx_strand_id
1 'polypeptide(L)'
;MYYSVIKMVDNLGYTIHTHDIPIGVFLDMIKGDIKKLFQTYGHKNCGLMHEELCEKIKKIITSNKTLILSYTNEHGQQKLISEWKSQKKEFFNKLFEKEGFINMCEPPHENGNKNLQKLKLKHIKFCKKRDDWKAAVEANPEYNACREYNSWIETEKASFTREYLVNVRKFKSQTVDKYFSTKDHPGGHDPRGTYHNSKLNCNKYNPSLRSQPQGPIAREPPNSLRPPRAPGVIQESQKKSGKFFTPIGSMLGSKFLSKPNIVGDIDEPSNISMLPEI
;
A
#
# COMPACT_ATOMS: atom_id res chain seq x y z
N MET A 1 -0.92 -23.39 -70.75
CA MET A 1 -0.81 -22.96 -69.34
C MET A 1 -0.94 -24.21 -68.47
N TYR A 2 0.17 -24.72 -67.97
CA TYR A 2 0.19 -25.84 -67.02
C TYR A 2 0.15 -25.24 -65.61
N TYR A 3 -0.95 -25.43 -64.89
CA TYR A 3 -1.01 -25.13 -63.48
C TYR A 3 -0.39 -26.31 -62.71
N SER A 4 0.85 -26.14 -62.27
CA SER A 4 1.43 -27.02 -61.23
C SER A 4 0.83 -26.61 -59.89
N VAL A 5 -0.14 -27.39 -59.40
CA VAL A 5 -0.60 -27.32 -58.01
C VAL A 5 0.47 -27.99 -57.17
N ILE A 6 1.39 -27.20 -56.62
CA ILE A 6 2.28 -27.66 -55.55
C ILE A 6 1.41 -27.79 -54.30
N LYS A 7 0.99 -29.01 -53.96
CA LYS A 7 0.55 -29.32 -52.61
C LYS A 7 1.74 -29.13 -51.68
N MET A 8 1.80 -28.01 -50.98
CA MET A 8 2.53 -27.95 -49.71
C MET A 8 1.76 -28.83 -48.74
N VAL A 9 2.21 -30.09 -48.62
CA VAL A 9 1.91 -30.91 -47.47
C VAL A 9 2.65 -30.25 -46.32
N ASP A 10 1.90 -29.66 -45.39
CA ASP A 10 2.42 -29.26 -44.08
C ASP A 10 3.08 -30.48 -43.48
N ASN A 11 4.41 -30.48 -43.46
CA ASN A 11 5.20 -31.46 -42.75
C ASN A 11 4.93 -31.21 -41.26
N LEU A 12 3.86 -31.82 -40.73
CA LEU A 12 3.62 -32.02 -39.31
C LEU A 12 4.77 -32.88 -38.80
N GLY A 13 5.94 -32.25 -38.62
CA GLY A 13 7.11 -32.89 -38.07
C GLY A 13 6.74 -33.41 -36.69
N TYR A 14 6.61 -34.73 -36.57
CA TYR A 14 6.49 -35.38 -35.29
C TYR A 14 7.70 -34.96 -34.45
N THR A 15 7.47 -34.17 -33.41
CA THR A 15 8.52 -33.80 -32.46
C THR A 15 9.03 -35.09 -31.82
N ILE A 16 10.34 -35.33 -31.91
CA ILE A 16 11.00 -36.45 -31.22
C ILE A 16 11.04 -36.23 -29.70
N HIS A 17 10.62 -35.04 -29.23
CA HIS A 17 10.66 -34.62 -27.84
C HIS A 17 9.31 -34.87 -27.13
N THR A 18 8.89 -36.13 -27.07
CA THR A 18 7.60 -36.55 -26.49
C THR A 18 7.49 -36.37 -24.97
N HIS A 19 8.61 -36.06 -24.31
CA HIS A 19 8.71 -35.87 -22.86
C HIS A 19 9.07 -34.42 -22.48
N ASP A 20 8.98 -33.48 -23.43
CA ASP A 20 9.12 -32.06 -23.15
C ASP A 20 7.82 -31.53 -22.55
N ILE A 21 7.92 -30.92 -21.37
CA ILE A 21 6.79 -30.21 -20.74
C ILE A 21 6.95 -28.71 -21.00
N PRO A 22 5.93 -28.03 -21.55
CA PRO A 22 5.99 -26.58 -21.70
C PRO A 22 6.16 -25.88 -20.34
N ILE A 23 7.06 -24.90 -20.26
CA ILE A 23 7.27 -24.09 -19.04
C ILE A 23 5.98 -23.48 -18.47
N GLY A 24 5.00 -23.15 -19.32
CA GLY A 24 3.70 -22.65 -18.89
C GLY A 24 2.99 -23.55 -17.87
N VAL A 25 3.13 -24.87 -18.01
CA VAL A 25 2.58 -25.85 -17.05
C VAL A 25 3.20 -25.65 -15.67
N PHE A 26 4.53 -25.55 -15.60
CA PHE A 26 5.24 -25.29 -14.34
C PHE A 26 4.84 -23.94 -13.71
N LEU A 27 4.75 -22.88 -14.52
CA LEU A 27 4.37 -21.55 -14.05
C LEU A 27 2.95 -21.55 -13.47
N ASP A 28 2.00 -22.21 -14.12
CA ASP A 28 0.62 -22.29 -13.64
C ASP A 28 0.48 -23.13 -12.36
N MET A 29 1.28 -24.20 -12.20
CA MET A 29 1.34 -24.99 -10.96
C MET A 29 1.71 -24.14 -9.74
N ILE A 30 2.72 -23.27 -9.86
CA ILE A 30 3.21 -22.50 -8.70
C ILE A 30 2.44 -21.19 -8.46
N LYS A 31 1.85 -20.61 -9.51
CA LYS A 31 1.25 -19.27 -9.49
C LYS A 31 0.12 -19.14 -8.48
N GLY A 32 -0.77 -20.13 -8.40
CA GLY A 32 -1.89 -20.13 -7.46
C GLY A 32 -1.43 -20.09 -6.00
N ASP A 33 -0.44 -20.89 -5.65
CA ASP A 33 0.06 -20.98 -4.28
C ASP A 33 0.89 -19.76 -3.88
N ILE A 34 1.70 -19.22 -4.80
CA ILE A 34 2.41 -17.95 -4.55
C ILE A 34 1.42 -16.80 -4.30
N LYS A 35 0.29 -16.74 -5.03
CA LYS A 35 -0.75 -15.73 -4.77
C LYS A 35 -1.34 -15.82 -3.37
N LYS A 36 -1.61 -17.03 -2.88
CA LYS A 36 -2.09 -17.25 -1.50
C LYS A 36 -1.07 -16.75 -0.48
N LEU A 37 0.23 -16.85 -0.78
CA LEU A 37 1.26 -16.30 0.09
C LEU A 37 1.19 -14.77 0.17
N PHE A 38 0.96 -14.03 -0.92
CA PHE A 38 0.78 -12.58 -0.83
C PHE A 38 -0.40 -12.19 0.06
N GLN A 39 -1.52 -12.93 -0.02
CA GLN A 39 -2.66 -12.71 0.86
C GLN A 39 -2.31 -13.02 2.32
N THR A 40 -1.49 -14.03 2.57
CA THR A 40 -1.08 -14.43 3.93
C THR A 40 -0.05 -13.47 4.54
N TYR A 41 0.93 -13.04 3.76
CA TYR A 41 2.13 -12.33 4.22
C TYR A 41 2.15 -10.84 3.87
N GLY A 42 1.17 -10.36 3.10
CA GLY A 42 1.11 -9.00 2.60
C GLY A 42 -0.17 -8.26 2.93
N HIS A 43 -0.06 -6.94 2.81
CA HIS A 43 -1.15 -6.00 2.83
C HIS A 43 -0.77 -4.84 1.90
N LYS A 44 -1.53 -4.60 0.82
CA LYS A 44 -1.11 -3.69 -0.27
C LYS A 44 -0.66 -2.32 0.22
N ASN A 45 -1.36 -1.77 1.21
CA ASN A 45 -1.08 -0.43 1.75
C ASN A 45 -0.08 -0.42 2.93
N CYS A 46 0.30 -1.59 3.46
CA CYS A 46 1.17 -1.69 4.65
C CYS A 46 2.44 -2.52 4.42
N GLY A 47 2.60 -3.10 3.24
CA GLY A 47 3.80 -3.80 2.81
C GLY A 47 3.66 -5.32 2.80
N LEU A 48 4.79 -5.99 2.61
CA LEU A 48 4.90 -7.43 2.40
C LEU A 48 6.08 -7.99 3.17
N MET A 49 5.89 -9.08 3.91
CA MET A 49 6.99 -9.75 4.61
C MET A 49 7.96 -10.35 3.60
N HIS A 50 9.20 -9.88 3.55
CA HIS A 50 10.18 -10.33 2.55
C HIS A 50 10.66 -11.76 2.83
N GLU A 51 11.38 -11.96 3.93
CA GLU A 51 12.09 -13.21 4.23
C GLU A 51 11.18 -14.43 4.27
N GLU A 52 10.13 -14.40 5.10
CA GLU A 52 9.21 -15.53 5.24
C GLU A 52 8.48 -15.85 3.94
N LEU A 53 8.16 -14.84 3.13
CA LEU A 53 7.50 -15.03 1.84
C LEU A 53 8.46 -15.67 0.84
N CYS A 54 9.63 -15.09 0.63
CA CYS A 54 10.58 -15.57 -0.38
C CYS A 54 11.05 -17.00 -0.06
N GLU A 55 11.25 -17.33 1.22
CA GLU A 55 11.53 -18.69 1.66
C GLU A 55 10.40 -19.67 1.33
N LYS A 56 9.14 -19.27 1.54
CA LYS A 56 7.98 -20.12 1.20
C LYS A 56 7.78 -20.26 -0.31
N ILE A 57 8.00 -19.18 -1.06
CA ILE A 57 8.02 -19.21 -2.52
C ILE A 57 9.09 -20.16 -3.03
N LYS A 58 10.33 -20.06 -2.50
CA LYS A 58 11.43 -20.96 -2.86
C LYS A 58 11.04 -22.42 -2.65
N LYS A 59 10.44 -22.75 -1.50
CA LYS A 59 9.95 -24.11 -1.21
C LYS A 59 8.90 -24.58 -2.21
N ILE A 60 7.89 -23.75 -2.53
CA ILE A 60 6.87 -24.08 -3.53
C ILE A 60 7.53 -24.39 -4.88
N ILE A 61 8.46 -23.55 -5.31
CA ILE A 61 9.18 -23.69 -6.58
C ILE A 61 10.00 -24.97 -6.59
N THR A 62 10.82 -25.21 -5.57
CA THR A 62 11.66 -26.40 -5.48
C THR A 62 10.81 -27.67 -5.51
N SER A 63 9.76 -27.77 -4.69
CA SER A 63 8.91 -28.96 -4.65
C SER A 63 8.19 -29.22 -5.97
N ASN A 64 7.60 -28.19 -6.59
CA ASN A 64 6.92 -28.36 -7.88
C ASN A 64 7.90 -28.60 -9.02
N LYS A 65 9.11 -28.04 -8.97
CA LYS A 65 10.16 -28.25 -9.96
C LYS A 65 10.64 -29.71 -9.91
N THR A 66 10.88 -30.26 -8.72
CA THR A 66 11.23 -31.68 -8.56
C THR A 66 10.12 -32.58 -9.09
N LEU A 67 8.86 -32.26 -8.78
CA LEU A 67 7.72 -33.03 -9.26
C LEU A 67 7.58 -33.00 -10.79
N ILE A 68 7.68 -31.84 -11.43
CA ILE A 68 7.48 -31.76 -12.89
C ILE A 68 8.64 -32.38 -13.65
N LEU A 69 9.88 -32.25 -13.14
CA LEU A 69 11.06 -32.84 -13.77
C LEU A 69 11.03 -34.38 -13.77
N SER A 70 10.36 -35.02 -12.80
CA SER A 70 10.25 -36.48 -12.76
C SER A 70 9.43 -37.07 -13.92
N TYR A 71 8.63 -36.25 -14.60
CA TYR A 71 7.87 -36.64 -15.79
C TYR A 71 8.61 -36.35 -17.11
N THR A 72 9.85 -35.85 -17.05
CA THR A 72 10.64 -35.46 -18.23
C THR A 72 11.89 -36.32 -18.37
N ASN A 73 12.36 -36.51 -19.60
CA ASN A 73 13.67 -37.10 -19.88
C ASN A 73 14.79 -36.04 -19.74
N GLU A 74 16.06 -36.43 -19.88
CA GLU A 74 17.20 -35.51 -19.70
C GLU A 74 17.10 -34.24 -20.57
N HIS A 75 16.70 -34.39 -21.84
CA HIS A 75 16.46 -33.26 -22.74
C HIS A 75 15.39 -32.30 -22.19
N GLY A 76 14.23 -32.83 -21.80
CA GLY A 76 13.14 -32.05 -21.23
C GLY A 76 13.52 -31.36 -19.92
N GLN A 77 14.34 -32.01 -19.07
CA GLN A 77 14.86 -31.42 -17.85
C GLN A 77 15.74 -30.20 -18.14
N GLN A 78 16.73 -30.35 -19.03
CA GLN A 78 17.65 -29.27 -19.41
C GLN A 78 16.87 -28.08 -20.01
N LYS A 79 15.92 -28.37 -20.90
CA LYS A 79 15.05 -27.36 -21.51
C LYS A 79 14.25 -26.60 -20.45
N LEU A 80 13.54 -27.31 -19.58
CA LEU A 80 12.69 -26.69 -18.56
C LEU A 80 13.51 -25.86 -17.56
N ILE A 81 14.70 -26.32 -17.17
CA ILE A 81 15.62 -25.57 -16.30
C ILE A 81 16.09 -24.29 -16.98
N SER A 82 16.43 -24.34 -18.27
CA SER A 82 16.87 -23.19 -19.06
C SER A 82 15.74 -22.17 -19.26
N GLU A 83 14.55 -22.64 -19.64
CA GLU A 83 13.34 -21.81 -19.79
C GLU A 83 12.96 -21.16 -18.46
N TRP A 84 12.98 -21.91 -17.35
CA TRP A 84 12.75 -21.34 -16.03
C TRP A 84 13.79 -20.26 -15.69
N LYS A 85 15.08 -20.53 -15.88
CA LYS A 85 16.15 -19.56 -15.57
C LYS A 85 15.98 -18.24 -16.35
N SER A 86 15.58 -18.32 -17.61
CA SER A 86 15.36 -17.13 -18.46
C SER A 86 14.07 -16.38 -18.12
N GLN A 87 12.99 -17.09 -17.79
CA GLN A 87 11.67 -16.47 -17.54
C GLN A 87 11.42 -16.08 -16.08
N LYS A 88 12.19 -16.62 -15.12
CA LYS A 88 11.99 -16.45 -13.67
C LYS A 88 11.78 -14.98 -13.27
N LYS A 89 12.68 -14.08 -13.69
CA LYS A 89 12.62 -12.65 -13.31
C LYS A 89 11.35 -11.99 -13.83
N GLU A 90 11.00 -12.24 -15.09
CA GLU A 90 9.80 -11.66 -15.71
C GLU A 90 8.52 -12.21 -15.08
N PHE A 91 8.48 -13.52 -14.81
CA PHE A 91 7.36 -14.16 -14.11
C PHE A 91 7.12 -13.49 -12.74
N PHE A 92 8.16 -13.31 -11.94
CA PHE A 92 8.04 -12.66 -10.64
C PHE A 92 7.63 -11.20 -10.75
N ASN A 93 8.27 -10.42 -11.63
CA ASN A 93 7.92 -9.01 -11.82
C ASN A 93 6.42 -8.85 -12.13
N LYS A 94 5.91 -9.60 -13.12
CA LYS A 94 4.49 -9.58 -13.51
C LYS A 94 3.58 -10.03 -12.37
N LEU A 95 3.99 -11.06 -11.62
CA LEU A 95 3.19 -11.61 -10.54
C LEU A 95 3.07 -10.64 -9.35
N PHE A 96 4.19 -10.08 -8.90
CA PHE A 96 4.21 -9.07 -7.83
C PHE A 96 3.44 -7.81 -8.23
N GLU A 97 3.68 -7.30 -9.44
CA GLU A 97 2.99 -6.12 -9.96
C GLU A 97 1.47 -6.31 -9.99
N LYS A 98 1.00 -7.45 -10.50
CA LYS A 98 -0.43 -7.81 -10.55
C LYS A 98 -1.05 -7.88 -9.16
N GLU A 99 -0.30 -8.37 -8.17
CA GLU A 99 -0.77 -8.47 -6.79
C GLU A 99 -0.58 -7.17 -5.99
N GLY A 100 -0.01 -6.13 -6.60
CA GLY A 100 0.14 -4.79 -6.02
C GLY A 100 1.36 -4.62 -5.13
N PHE A 101 2.40 -5.42 -5.34
CA PHE A 101 3.64 -5.40 -4.56
C PHE A 101 4.87 -5.13 -5.44
N ILE A 102 5.93 -4.64 -4.80
CA ILE A 102 7.25 -4.53 -5.44
C ILE A 102 7.90 -5.90 -5.39
N ASN A 103 8.46 -6.36 -6.51
CA ASN A 103 9.25 -7.60 -6.51
C ASN A 103 10.48 -7.41 -5.61
N MET A 104 10.54 -8.25 -4.59
CA MET A 104 11.60 -8.26 -3.58
C MET A 104 12.23 -9.64 -3.44
N CYS A 105 11.76 -10.67 -4.15
CA CYS A 105 12.39 -11.98 -4.09
C CYS A 105 13.40 -12.21 -5.22
N GLU A 106 13.30 -11.46 -6.33
CA GLU A 106 14.24 -11.60 -7.45
C GLU A 106 14.79 -10.26 -7.96
N PRO A 107 16.13 -10.04 -7.88
CA PRO A 107 17.12 -10.95 -7.33
C PRO A 107 16.93 -11.19 -5.81
N PRO A 108 17.47 -12.29 -5.25
CA PRO A 108 17.41 -12.53 -3.82
C PRO A 108 18.09 -11.39 -3.06
N HIS A 109 17.41 -10.84 -2.07
CA HIS A 109 17.99 -9.86 -1.16
C HIS A 109 18.48 -10.53 0.12
N GLU A 110 19.50 -9.95 0.74
CA GLU A 110 20.00 -10.43 2.03
C GLU A 110 18.93 -10.38 3.13
N ASN A 111 19.11 -11.23 4.13
CA ASN A 111 18.27 -11.21 5.33
C ASN A 111 18.41 -9.86 6.02
N GLY A 112 17.27 -9.23 6.29
CA GLY A 112 17.17 -7.98 7.01
C GLY A 112 17.33 -8.16 8.52
N ASN A 113 17.31 -7.04 9.22
CA ASN A 113 17.37 -7.01 10.67
C ASN A 113 16.12 -7.66 11.27
N LYS A 114 16.31 -8.72 12.07
CA LYS A 114 15.22 -9.49 12.71
C LYS A 114 14.22 -8.62 13.50
N ASN A 115 14.69 -7.58 14.18
CA ASN A 115 13.79 -6.70 14.95
C ASN A 115 12.92 -5.85 14.02
N LEU A 116 13.49 -5.35 12.91
CA LEU A 116 12.75 -4.58 11.92
C LEU A 116 11.75 -5.46 11.15
N GLN A 117 12.11 -6.71 10.83
CA GLN A 117 11.16 -7.68 10.28
C GLN A 117 10.01 -7.97 11.24
N LYS A 118 10.29 -8.18 12.54
CA LYS A 118 9.26 -8.37 13.56
C LYS A 118 8.33 -7.16 13.65
N LEU A 119 8.88 -5.95 13.60
CA LEU A 119 8.11 -4.71 13.62
C LEU A 119 7.22 -4.57 12.36
N LYS A 120 7.75 -4.91 11.18
CA LYS A 120 6.99 -4.98 9.92
C LYS A 120 5.84 -5.99 9.99
N LEU A 121 6.09 -7.18 10.53
CA LEU A 121 5.07 -8.20 10.72
C LEU A 121 3.94 -7.70 11.62
N LYS A 122 4.29 -7.04 12.73
CA LYS A 122 3.32 -6.41 13.63
C LYS A 122 2.46 -5.39 12.89
N HIS A 123 3.07 -4.55 12.05
CA HIS A 123 2.37 -3.55 11.25
C HIS A 123 1.39 -4.16 10.24
N ILE A 124 1.82 -5.18 9.49
CA ILE A 124 0.96 -5.87 8.51
C ILE A 124 -0.23 -6.54 9.20
N LYS A 125 0.00 -7.22 10.34
CA LYS A 125 -1.07 -7.82 11.15
C LYS A 125 -2.07 -6.79 11.65
N PHE A 126 -1.58 -5.65 12.13
CA PHE A 126 -2.44 -4.53 12.52
C PHE A 126 -3.32 -4.07 11.35
N CYS A 127 -2.76 -3.84 10.17
CA CYS A 127 -3.53 -3.35 9.03
C CYS A 127 -4.65 -4.31 8.60
N LYS A 128 -4.36 -5.61 8.56
CA LYS A 128 -5.37 -6.63 8.25
C LYS A 128 -6.52 -6.60 9.25
N LYS A 129 -6.20 -6.73 10.54
CA LYS A 129 -7.22 -6.73 11.61
C LYS A 129 -8.01 -5.41 11.62
N ARG A 130 -7.33 -4.29 11.39
CA ARG A 130 -7.96 -2.98 11.30
C ARG A 130 -8.97 -2.94 10.17
N ASP A 131 -8.60 -3.34 8.96
CA ASP A 131 -9.47 -3.26 7.79
C ASP A 131 -10.67 -4.19 7.94
N ASP A 132 -10.45 -5.42 8.44
CA ASP A 132 -11.53 -6.37 8.72
C ASP A 132 -12.51 -5.85 9.78
N TRP A 133 -12.01 -5.36 10.91
CA TRP A 133 -12.87 -4.86 11.99
C TRP A 133 -13.56 -3.55 11.61
N LYS A 134 -12.85 -2.66 10.91
CA LYS A 134 -13.44 -1.43 10.38
C LYS A 134 -14.60 -1.73 9.44
N ALA A 135 -14.42 -2.66 8.50
CA ALA A 135 -15.48 -3.10 7.59
C ALA A 135 -16.67 -3.69 8.36
N ALA A 136 -16.43 -4.48 9.40
CA ALA A 136 -17.50 -5.04 10.24
C ALA A 136 -18.30 -3.95 10.98
N VAL A 137 -17.63 -2.93 11.54
CA VAL A 137 -18.30 -1.79 12.20
C VAL A 137 -19.07 -0.93 11.18
N GLU A 138 -18.54 -0.75 9.97
CA GLU A 138 -19.24 0.00 8.91
C GLU A 138 -20.45 -0.77 8.36
N ALA A 139 -20.39 -2.11 8.32
CA ALA A 139 -21.49 -2.96 7.89
C ALA A 139 -22.62 -3.06 8.93
N ASN A 140 -22.29 -3.05 10.22
CA ASN A 140 -23.25 -3.01 11.33
C ASN A 140 -22.93 -1.85 12.29
N PRO A 141 -23.40 -0.62 11.98
CA PRO A 141 -22.98 0.58 12.68
C PRO A 141 -23.52 0.70 14.12
N GLU A 142 -22.79 0.11 15.06
CA GLU A 142 -23.07 0.19 16.49
C GLU A 142 -22.09 1.15 17.19
N TYR A 143 -22.62 2.07 17.99
CA TYR A 143 -21.82 3.07 18.71
C TYR A 143 -20.77 2.43 19.62
N ASN A 144 -21.16 1.41 20.41
CA ASN A 144 -20.26 0.75 21.36
C ASN A 144 -19.16 -0.05 20.64
N ALA A 145 -19.51 -0.83 19.61
CA ALA A 145 -18.52 -1.53 18.79
C ALA A 145 -17.50 -0.57 18.15
N CYS A 146 -17.95 0.60 17.68
CA CYS A 146 -17.05 1.64 17.17
C CYS A 146 -16.12 2.20 18.26
N ARG A 147 -16.61 2.40 19.48
CA ARG A 147 -15.81 2.88 20.63
C ARG A 147 -14.75 1.85 21.03
N GLU A 148 -15.09 0.57 21.05
CA GLU A 148 -14.16 -0.53 21.32
C GLU A 148 -13.06 -0.59 20.25
N TYR A 149 -13.44 -0.54 18.98
CA TYR A 149 -12.49 -0.44 17.87
C TYR A 149 -11.53 0.75 18.05
N ASN A 150 -12.05 1.95 18.33
CA ASN A 150 -11.23 3.14 18.54
C ASN A 150 -10.30 3.02 19.77
N SER A 151 -10.75 2.35 20.83
CA SER A 151 -9.92 2.06 22.00
C SER A 151 -8.75 1.14 21.62
N TRP A 152 -9.02 0.06 20.87
CA TRP A 152 -8.00 -0.83 20.35
C TRP A 152 -6.99 -0.11 19.47
N ILE A 153 -7.43 0.80 18.59
CA ILE A 153 -6.52 1.62 17.76
C ILE A 153 -5.54 2.43 18.62
N GLU A 154 -5.98 3.08 19.69
CA GLU A 154 -5.07 3.86 20.56
C GLU A 154 -4.06 2.95 21.28
N THR A 155 -4.48 1.77 21.75
CA THR A 155 -3.58 0.79 22.36
C THR A 155 -2.50 0.33 21.38
N GLU A 156 -2.89 -0.05 20.16
CA GLU A 156 -1.95 -0.48 19.12
C GLU A 156 -1.02 0.65 18.69
N LYS A 157 -1.55 1.87 18.51
CA LYS A 157 -0.78 3.07 18.17
C LYS A 157 0.30 3.37 19.21
N ALA A 158 -0.04 3.34 20.49
CA ALA A 158 0.91 3.57 21.57
C ALA A 158 1.98 2.48 21.61
N SER A 159 1.57 1.21 21.52
CA SER A 159 2.46 0.05 21.51
C SER A 159 3.45 0.09 20.35
N PHE A 160 2.95 0.29 19.12
CA PHE A 160 3.75 0.36 17.91
C PHE A 160 4.69 1.57 17.90
N THR A 161 4.20 2.75 18.27
CA THR A 161 5.02 3.98 18.29
C THR A 161 6.22 3.83 19.23
N ARG A 162 6.04 3.22 20.41
CA ARG A 162 7.13 2.96 21.34
C ARG A 162 8.19 2.06 20.72
N GLU A 163 7.80 0.92 20.14
CA GLU A 163 8.74 -0.02 19.52
C GLU A 163 9.44 0.58 18.29
N TYR A 164 8.71 1.33 17.47
CA TYR A 164 9.26 2.03 16.31
C TYR A 164 10.33 3.04 16.74
N LEU A 165 10.04 3.90 17.73
CA LEU A 165 10.99 4.90 18.22
C LEU A 165 12.26 4.27 18.82
N VAL A 166 12.15 3.12 19.49
CA VAL A 166 13.31 2.36 19.97
C VAL A 166 14.19 1.91 18.80
N ASN A 167 13.60 1.42 17.72
CA ASN A 167 14.35 1.00 16.53
C ASN A 167 14.93 2.21 15.77
N VAL A 168 14.20 3.32 15.66
CA VAL A 168 14.70 4.55 15.02
C VAL A 168 15.92 5.10 15.74
N ARG A 169 15.92 5.09 17.08
CA ARG A 169 17.09 5.48 17.88
C ARG A 169 18.30 4.58 17.60
N LYS A 170 18.08 3.29 17.32
CA LYS A 170 19.15 2.32 17.07
C LYS A 170 19.68 2.35 15.64
N PHE A 171 18.83 2.51 14.63
CA PHE A 171 19.17 2.28 13.22
C PHE A 171 19.05 3.52 12.32
N LYS A 172 18.64 4.67 12.85
CA LYS A 172 18.17 5.88 12.12
C LYS A 172 16.81 5.66 11.43
N SER A 173 16.02 6.73 11.33
CA SER A 173 14.66 6.68 10.77
C SER A 173 14.63 6.16 9.34
N GLN A 174 15.49 6.68 8.47
CA GLN A 174 15.58 6.29 7.07
C GLN A 174 15.77 4.78 6.87
N THR A 175 16.58 4.13 7.73
CA THR A 175 16.79 2.68 7.67
C THR A 175 15.54 1.92 8.10
N VAL A 176 14.85 2.39 9.15
CA VAL A 176 13.62 1.76 9.64
C VAL A 176 12.49 1.94 8.63
N ASP A 177 12.33 3.13 8.06
CA ASP A 177 11.26 3.47 7.12
C ASP A 177 11.33 2.63 5.84
N LYS A 178 12.54 2.30 5.36
CA LYS A 178 12.75 1.37 4.23
C LYS A 178 12.13 -0.01 4.44
N TYR A 179 11.98 -0.48 5.69
CA TYR A 179 11.30 -1.76 5.93
C TYR A 179 9.80 -1.69 5.64
N PHE A 180 9.23 -0.49 5.66
CA PHE A 180 7.82 -0.22 5.40
C PHE A 180 7.58 0.22 3.95
N SER A 181 8.43 -0.18 3.00
CA SER A 181 8.16 0.07 1.58
C SER A 181 6.86 -0.56 1.12
N THR A 182 6.12 0.20 0.33
CA THR A 182 4.90 -0.20 -0.37
C THR A 182 5.03 0.20 -1.84
N LYS A 183 4.05 -0.17 -2.67
CA LYS A 183 4.03 0.26 -4.07
C LYS A 183 4.04 1.80 -4.22
N ASP A 184 3.28 2.49 -3.36
CA ASP A 184 3.18 3.96 -3.39
C ASP A 184 4.37 4.65 -2.72
N HIS A 185 5.07 3.94 -1.84
CA HIS A 185 6.26 4.42 -1.12
C HIS A 185 7.41 3.42 -1.28
N PRO A 186 8.01 3.29 -2.48
CA PRO A 186 9.05 2.30 -2.74
C PRO A 186 10.31 2.52 -1.89
N GLY A 187 10.64 3.78 -1.57
CA GLY A 187 11.76 4.15 -0.70
C GLY A 187 11.51 3.94 0.80
N GLY A 188 10.32 3.48 1.19
CA GLY A 188 9.90 3.42 2.58
C GLY A 188 9.16 4.68 3.02
N HIS A 189 8.46 4.56 4.15
CA HIS A 189 7.74 5.67 4.78
C HIS A 189 7.61 5.43 6.28
N ASP A 190 7.24 6.46 7.02
CA ASP A 190 6.90 6.33 8.45
C ASP A 190 5.51 5.65 8.60
N PRO A 191 5.45 4.40 9.09
CA PRO A 191 4.20 3.65 9.21
C PRO A 191 3.28 4.18 10.33
N ARG A 192 3.73 5.09 11.19
CA ARG A 192 2.91 5.65 12.28
C ARG A 192 1.71 6.43 11.75
N GLY A 193 1.85 7.07 10.58
CA GLY A 193 0.75 7.79 9.91
C GLY A 193 -0.49 6.91 9.73
N THR A 194 -0.28 5.63 9.41
CA THR A 194 -1.34 4.63 9.28
C THR A 194 -2.17 4.51 10.57
N TYR A 195 -1.53 4.46 11.73
CA TYR A 195 -2.21 4.35 13.03
C TYR A 195 -2.98 5.63 13.38
N HIS A 196 -2.40 6.79 13.10
CA HIS A 196 -3.05 8.08 13.35
C HIS A 196 -4.38 8.23 12.58
N ASN A 197 -4.44 7.70 11.36
CA ASN A 197 -5.59 7.82 10.48
C ASN A 197 -6.59 6.66 10.59
N SER A 198 -6.41 5.75 11.55
CA SER A 198 -7.22 4.51 11.62
C SER A 198 -8.53 4.64 12.39
N LYS A 199 -8.73 5.70 13.20
CA LYS A 199 -9.94 5.83 14.02
C LYS A 199 -11.18 6.15 13.18
N LEU A 200 -12.31 5.63 13.62
CA LEU A 200 -13.63 5.95 13.10
C LEU A 200 -14.24 7.14 13.85
N ASN A 201 -15.06 7.94 13.15
CA ASN A 201 -15.88 8.95 13.80
C ASN A 201 -17.17 8.30 14.35
N CYS A 202 -17.11 7.79 15.59
CA CYS A 202 -18.23 7.09 16.23
C CYS A 202 -19.45 7.98 16.49
N ASN A 203 -19.32 9.31 16.48
CA ASN A 203 -20.46 10.21 16.67
C ASN A 203 -21.53 10.02 15.59
N LYS A 204 -21.15 9.52 14.40
CA LYS A 204 -22.09 9.17 13.31
C LYS A 204 -23.05 8.03 13.68
N TYR A 205 -22.69 7.22 14.67
CA TYR A 205 -23.43 6.05 15.12
C TYR A 205 -24.09 6.28 16.48
N ASN A 206 -23.88 7.44 17.09
CA ASN A 206 -24.45 7.77 18.40
C ASN A 206 -25.99 7.92 18.27
N PRO A 207 -26.80 7.09 18.94
CA PRO A 207 -28.25 7.18 18.90
C PRO A 207 -28.76 8.56 19.32
N SER A 208 -28.12 9.18 20.32
CA SER A 208 -28.52 10.49 20.88
C SER A 208 -28.33 11.67 19.92
N LEU A 209 -27.47 11.52 18.91
CA LEU A 209 -27.29 12.53 17.85
C LEU A 209 -28.22 12.29 16.66
N ARG A 210 -28.65 11.04 16.43
CA ARG A 210 -29.68 10.72 15.41
C ARG A 210 -31.09 11.12 15.84
N SER A 211 -31.35 11.16 17.14
CA SER A 211 -32.64 11.58 17.71
C SER A 211 -32.79 13.09 17.93
N GLN A 212 -31.80 13.91 17.56
CA GLN A 212 -32.05 15.33 17.35
C GLN A 212 -32.62 15.51 15.94
N PRO A 213 -33.96 15.69 15.78
CA PRO A 213 -34.45 16.24 14.53
C PRO A 213 -33.73 17.55 14.30
N GLN A 214 -33.31 17.80 13.04
CA GLN A 214 -33.00 19.16 12.62
C GLN A 214 -34.13 20.03 13.14
N GLY A 215 -33.83 20.88 14.12
CA GLY A 215 -34.81 21.79 14.69
C GLY A 215 -35.49 22.52 13.55
N PRO A 216 -36.79 22.85 13.68
CA PRO A 216 -37.51 23.51 12.60
C PRO A 216 -36.66 24.68 12.11
N ILE A 217 -36.33 24.68 10.81
CA ILE A 217 -35.65 25.79 10.15
C ILE A 217 -36.41 27.03 10.59
N ALA A 218 -35.73 27.90 11.36
CA ALA A 218 -36.34 29.10 11.88
C ALA A 218 -36.88 29.88 10.67
N ARG A 219 -38.20 29.94 10.55
CA ARG A 219 -38.84 30.84 9.58
C ARG A 219 -38.37 32.23 9.92
N GLU A 220 -37.92 32.96 8.90
CA GLU A 220 -37.58 34.37 8.98
C GLU A 220 -38.65 35.13 9.79
N PRO A 221 -38.26 36.00 10.74
CA PRO A 221 -39.21 36.84 11.45
C PRO A 221 -39.96 37.73 10.44
N PRO A 222 -41.29 37.82 10.48
CA PRO A 222 -42.01 38.78 9.66
C PRO A 222 -41.56 40.21 9.98
N ASN A 223 -41.22 40.94 8.92
CA ASN A 223 -40.80 42.33 8.98
C ASN A 223 -41.77 43.23 9.77
N SER A 224 -41.16 44.02 10.66
CA SER A 224 -41.59 45.32 11.18
C SER A 224 -43.03 45.47 11.71
N LEU A 225 -43.18 45.40 13.03
CA LEU A 225 -44.17 46.22 13.73
C LEU A 225 -43.50 47.51 14.17
N ARG A 226 -43.94 48.62 13.56
CA ARG A 226 -43.54 50.00 13.89
C ARG A 226 -43.83 50.29 15.38
N PRO A 227 -42.93 50.99 16.11
CA PRO A 227 -43.28 51.55 17.40
C PRO A 227 -44.31 52.69 17.27
N PRO A 228 -45.26 52.87 18.21
CA PRO A 228 -46.14 54.02 18.24
C PRO A 228 -45.34 55.32 18.48
N ARG A 229 -45.65 56.33 17.67
CA ARG A 229 -45.03 57.66 17.66
C ARG A 229 -45.66 58.52 18.77
N ALA A 230 -44.84 59.02 19.70
CA ALA A 230 -45.24 60.08 20.63
C ALA A 230 -45.23 61.45 19.91
N PRO A 231 -46.20 62.35 20.16
CA PRO A 231 -46.22 63.68 19.55
C PRO A 231 -45.54 64.73 20.46
N GLY A 232 -44.64 65.54 19.89
CA GLY A 232 -44.07 66.68 20.63
C GLY A 232 -42.91 67.42 19.94
N VAL A 233 -43.27 68.36 19.05
CA VAL A 233 -42.65 69.70 18.83
C VAL A 233 -41.15 69.83 18.46
N ILE A 234 -40.94 70.05 17.15
CA ILE A 234 -40.10 71.04 16.44
C ILE A 234 -39.00 71.77 17.27
N GLN A 235 -37.71 71.70 16.85
CA GLN A 235 -37.01 72.79 16.13
C GLN A 235 -35.55 72.43 15.75
N GLU A 236 -35.14 72.94 14.58
CA GLU A 236 -33.87 72.76 13.88
C GLU A 236 -32.64 73.32 14.61
N SER A 237 -31.46 72.75 14.34
CA SER A 237 -30.32 73.53 13.83
C SER A 237 -29.16 72.64 13.35
N GLN A 238 -28.67 72.96 12.15
CA GLN A 238 -27.44 72.43 11.57
C GLN A 238 -26.19 73.00 12.27
N LYS A 239 -25.11 72.21 12.40
CA LYS A 239 -23.73 72.62 12.05
C LYS A 239 -22.67 71.50 12.19
N LYS A 240 -22.00 71.26 11.05
CA LYS A 240 -20.55 71.09 10.78
C LYS A 240 -19.61 70.23 11.67
N SER A 241 -18.97 69.29 10.96
CA SER A 241 -17.52 69.00 10.80
C SER A 241 -16.70 68.38 11.94
N GLY A 242 -15.88 67.38 11.58
CA GLY A 242 -14.64 67.04 12.28
C GLY A 242 -14.07 65.66 11.91
N LYS A 243 -12.90 65.63 11.25
CA LYS A 243 -12.07 64.45 10.91
C LYS A 243 -11.45 63.77 12.14
N PHE A 244 -10.93 62.52 12.00
CA PHE A 244 -9.57 61.99 12.33
C PHE A 244 -9.57 60.43 12.10
N PHE A 245 -8.83 59.85 11.14
CA PHE A 245 -7.46 59.21 11.20
C PHE A 245 -7.30 58.16 12.33
N THR A 246 -6.78 56.91 12.18
CA THR A 246 -5.70 56.29 11.34
C THR A 246 -5.87 54.74 11.17
N PRO A 247 -5.08 54.06 10.30
CA PRO A 247 -5.18 52.63 9.95
C PRO A 247 -4.03 51.72 10.49
N ILE A 248 -4.31 50.42 10.73
CA ILE A 248 -3.36 49.31 11.02
C ILE A 248 -4.02 48.02 10.43
N GLY A 249 -3.41 47.08 9.71
CA GLY A 249 -2.03 46.88 9.25
C GLY A 249 -1.92 45.56 8.44
N SER A 250 -0.94 45.51 7.52
CA SER A 250 0.04 44.43 7.26
C SER A 250 -0.40 42.96 7.01
N MET A 251 -0.09 42.39 5.83
CA MET A 251 1.02 41.42 5.60
C MET A 251 1.04 40.91 4.14
N LEU A 252 2.16 41.16 3.45
CA LEU A 252 2.63 40.48 2.24
C LEU A 252 3.62 39.38 2.68
N GLY A 253 3.68 38.26 1.96
CA GLY A 253 4.73 37.26 2.22
C GLY A 253 4.70 36.03 1.31
N SER A 254 5.34 36.16 0.15
CA SER A 254 5.59 35.11 -0.85
C SER A 254 7.07 34.66 -0.82
N LYS A 255 7.35 33.36 -1.01
CA LYS A 255 8.23 32.76 -2.06
C LYS A 255 8.98 31.48 -1.65
N PHE A 256 8.92 30.54 -2.59
CA PHE A 256 9.76 29.37 -2.79
C PHE A 256 11.22 29.73 -3.13
N LEU A 257 12.16 28.83 -2.80
CA LEU A 257 13.46 28.69 -3.44
C LEU A 257 13.90 27.21 -3.40
N SER A 258 14.55 26.76 -4.47
CA SER A 258 14.89 25.37 -4.78
C SER A 258 16.33 25.21 -5.30
N LYS A 259 16.92 24.03 -4.98
CA LYS A 259 18.07 23.28 -5.59
C LYS A 259 19.53 23.78 -5.35
N PRO A 260 20.63 23.00 -5.64
CA PRO A 260 20.76 21.63 -6.25
C PRO A 260 21.81 20.61 -5.67
N ASN A 261 21.75 19.37 -6.20
CA ASN A 261 22.68 18.23 -6.46
C ASN A 261 24.09 18.05 -5.83
N ILE A 262 24.46 16.78 -5.50
CA ILE A 262 25.76 16.13 -5.80
C ILE A 262 25.58 14.61 -6.08
N VAL A 263 26.31 14.11 -7.11
CA VAL A 263 26.48 12.74 -7.61
C VAL A 263 27.66 12.03 -6.91
N GLY A 264 27.61 10.71 -6.75
CA GLY A 264 28.77 9.90 -6.36
C GLY A 264 28.56 8.41 -6.69
N ASP A 265 29.36 7.90 -7.63
CA ASP A 265 29.45 6.52 -8.09
C ASP A 265 30.03 5.57 -7.03
N ILE A 266 29.60 4.30 -7.04
CA ILE A 266 30.35 3.18 -6.45
C ILE A 266 30.27 1.99 -7.42
N ASP A 267 31.40 1.72 -8.07
CA ASP A 267 31.71 0.45 -8.71
C ASP A 267 32.02 -0.60 -7.65
N GLU A 268 31.43 -1.79 -7.77
CA GLU A 268 31.76 -2.98 -6.97
C GLU A 268 32.15 -4.13 -7.91
N PRO A 269 33.32 -4.77 -7.76
CA PRO A 269 33.64 -5.98 -8.50
C PRO A 269 33.01 -7.20 -7.83
N SER A 270 31.94 -7.73 -8.43
CA SER A 270 31.34 -9.01 -8.03
C SER A 270 32.21 -10.18 -8.50
N ASN A 271 32.84 -10.89 -7.56
CA ASN A 271 33.54 -12.14 -7.86
C ASN A 271 33.28 -13.16 -6.74
N ILE A 272 32.14 -13.87 -6.79
CA ILE A 272 31.91 -15.09 -5.98
C ILE A 272 31.11 -16.11 -6.81
N SER A 273 31.86 -17.03 -7.43
CA SER A 273 31.68 -18.50 -7.41
C SER A 273 30.30 -19.04 -6.95
N MET A 274 29.49 -19.50 -7.91
CA MET A 274 28.37 -20.43 -7.66
C MET A 274 28.92 -21.86 -7.51
N LEU A 275 28.63 -22.51 -6.37
CA LEU A 275 28.68 -23.96 -6.24
C LEU A 275 27.39 -24.59 -6.80
N PRO A 276 27.44 -25.83 -7.32
CA PRO A 276 26.31 -26.45 -8.00
C PRO A 276 25.33 -27.05 -6.98
N GLU A 277 24.03 -26.79 -7.17
CA GLU A 277 22.97 -27.50 -6.45
C GLU A 277 22.74 -28.87 -7.13
N ILE A 278 23.00 -29.95 -6.38
CA ILE A 278 22.49 -31.32 -6.63
C ILE A 278 21.06 -31.40 -6.09
#